data_AF-A0A0S7X8V3-F1
#
_entry.id   AF-A0A0S7X8V3-F1
#
_cell.length_a   1.000
_cell.length_b   1.000
_cell.length_c   1.000
_cell.angle_alpha   90.00
_cell.angle_beta   90.00
_cell.angle_gamma   90.00
#
_symmetry.space_group_name_H-M   'P 1'
#
loop_
_entity.id
_entity.type
_entity.pdbx_description
1 polymer ?
#
loop_
_entity_poly.entity_id
_entity_poly.type
_entity_poly.pdbx_seq_one_letter_code
_entity_poly.pdbx_strand_id
1 'polypeptide(L)' 'MEEIIELKNPEHFRILLGNRDKNLRLIRNAFAVKAVARDGRVRLIGEKEDVIRAKSLVQRLLATIAEEG' A
#
# COMPACT_ATOMS: atom_id res chain seq x y z
N MET A 1 2.61 -9.13 12.67
CA MET A 1 2.42 -7.68 12.88
C MET A 1 1.37 -7.19 11.88
N GLU A 2 0.57 -6.20 12.27
CA GLU A 2 -0.33 -5.51 11.35
C GLU A 2 -0.04 -4.02 11.35
N GLU A 3 -0.16 -3.39 10.18
CA GLU A 3 -0.03 -1.95 9.99
C GLU A 3 -1.20 -1.45 9.14
N ILE A 4 -1.70 -0.27 9.48
CA ILE A 4 -2.82 0.36 8.78
C ILE A 4 -2.34 1.69 8.22
N ILE A 5 -2.50 1.86 6.92
CA ILE A 5 -2.15 3.07 6.20
C ILE A 5 -3.47 3.71 5.77
N GLU A 6 -3.78 4.85 6.38
CA GLU A 6 -4.94 5.66 6.01
C GLU A 6 -4.53 6.65 4.91
N LEU A 7 -5.18 6.58 3.76
CA LEU A 7 -4.96 7.54 2.69
C LEU A 7 -6.07 8.58 2.75
N LYS A 8 -5.68 9.83 2.98
CA LYS A 8 -6.61 10.97 3.00
C LYS A 8 -7.17 11.29 1.61
N ASN A 9 -6.41 11.02 0.55
CA ASN A 9 -6.82 11.28 -0.83
C ASN A 9 -7.31 10.00 -1.53
N PRO A 10 -8.60 9.92 -1.91
CA PRO A 10 -9.16 8.75 -2.60
C PRO A 10 -8.59 8.58 -4.01
N GLU A 11 -8.13 9.65 -4.66
CA GLU A 11 -7.45 9.57 -5.96
C GLU A 11 -6.08 8.90 -5.84
N HIS A 12 -5.27 9.29 -4.86
CA HIS A 12 -3.97 8.67 -4.59
C HIS A 12 -4.14 7.19 -4.23
N PHE A 13 -5.22 6.85 -3.51
CA PHE A 13 -5.57 5.47 -3.21
C PHE A 13 -5.82 4.63 -4.45
N ARG A 14 -6.54 5.19 -5.43
CA ARG A 14 -6.82 4.51 -6.70
C ARG A 14 -5.56 4.33 -7.55
N ILE A 15 -4.70 5.34 -7.59
CA ILE A 15 -3.41 5.29 -8.29
C ILE A 15 -2.48 4.26 -7.62
N LEU A 16 -2.40 4.27 -6.30
CA LEU A 16 -1.56 3.35 -5.53
C LEU A 16 -1.97 1.89 -5.71
N LEU A 17 -3.27 1.59 -5.61
CA LEU A 17 -3.81 0.24 -5.89
C LEU A 17 -3.53 -0.19 -7.34
N GLY A 18 -3.49 0.79 -8.24
CA GLY A 18 -3.38 0.59 -9.67
C GLY A 18 -4.66 0.00 -10.25
N ASN A 19 -4.68 -0.13 -11.58
CA ASN A 19 -5.85 -0.67 -12.27
C ASN A 19 -6.11 -2.13 -11.84
N ARG A 20 -7.29 -2.41 -11.27
CA ARG A 20 -7.70 -3.71 -10.69
C ARG A 20 -6.76 -4.26 -9.60
N ASP A 21 -6.29 -3.42 -8.69
CA ASP A 21 -5.46 -3.84 -7.54
C ASP A 21 -4.13 -4.50 -7.94
N LYS A 22 -3.65 -4.23 -9.15
CA LYS A 22 -2.46 -4.87 -9.71
C LYS A 22 -1.21 -4.54 -8.90
N ASN A 23 -1.06 -3.28 -8.47
CA ASN A 23 0.07 -2.86 -7.63
C ASN A 23 0.00 -3.52 -6.25
N LEU A 24 -1.19 -3.60 -5.66
CA LEU A 24 -1.39 -4.30 -4.39
C LEU A 24 -1.02 -5.78 -4.51
N ARG A 25 -1.35 -6.42 -5.63
CA ARG A 25 -0.97 -7.82 -5.89
C ARG A 25 0.55 -8.00 -6.02
N LEU A 26 1.24 -7.06 -6.65
CA LEU A 26 2.70 -7.07 -6.75
C LEU A 26 3.36 -6.93 -5.38
N ILE A 27 2.90 -5.98 -4.56
CA ILE A 27 3.41 -5.76 -3.19
C ILE A 27 3.22 -7.01 -2.33
N ARG A 28 2.04 -7.64 -2.39
CA ARG A 28 1.78 -8.91 -1.67
C ARG A 28 2.71 -10.03 -2.11
N ASN A 29 2.97 -10.15 -3.41
CA ASN A 29 3.82 -11.19 -3.97
C ASN A 29 5.30 -10.95 -3.61
N ALA A 30 5.74 -9.69 -3.66
CA ALA A 30 7.12 -9.30 -3.38
C ALA A 30 7.52 -9.43 -1.91
N PHE A 31 6.60 -9.14 -0.97
CA PHE A 31 6.91 -9.11 0.47
C PHE A 31 6.23 -10.23 1.27
N ALA A 32 5.64 -11.24 0.62
CA ALA A 32 4.90 -12.32 1.29
C ALA A 32 3.85 -11.84 2.34
N VAL A 33 3.39 -10.59 2.22
CA VAL A 33 2.43 -9.97 3.16
C VAL A 33 1.02 -10.05 2.64
N LYS A 34 0.06 -10.06 3.56
CA LYS A 34 -1.36 -9.94 3.26
C LYS A 34 -1.74 -8.46 3.26
N ALA A 35 -2.01 -7.91 2.08
CA ALA A 35 -2.49 -6.53 1.90
C ALA A 35 -3.98 -6.49 1.56
N VAL A 36 -4.77 -5.76 2.35
CA VAL A 36 -6.21 -5.59 2.19
C VAL A 36 -6.53 -4.10 2.10
N ALA A 37 -7.15 -3.67 1.01
CA ALA A 37 -7.57 -2.29 0.82
C ALA A 37 -9.10 -2.18 0.95
N ARG A 38 -9.58 -1.37 1.88
CA ARG A 38 -11.01 -1.14 2.10
C ARG A 38 -11.24 0.26 2.66
N ASP A 39 -12.25 0.96 2.15
CA ASP A 39 -12.69 2.25 2.69
C ASP A 39 -11.55 3.32 2.73
N GLY A 40 -10.71 3.36 1.69
CA GLY A 40 -9.56 4.28 1.65
C GLY A 40 -8.40 3.92 2.60
N ARG A 41 -8.46 2.74 3.24
CA ARG A 41 -7.42 2.23 4.15
C ARG A 41 -6.76 1.00 3.56
N VAL A 42 -5.44 0.91 3.70
CA VAL A 42 -4.66 -0.27 3.33
C VAL A 42 -4.13 -0.92 4.60
N ARG A 43 -4.56 -2.15 4.88
CA ARG A 43 -4.06 -2.97 5.99
C ARG A 43 -3.02 -3.94 5.46
N LEU A 44 -1.83 -3.92 6.04
CA LEU A 44 -0.73 -4.84 5.77
C LEU A 44 -0.57 -5.76 6.98
N ILE A 45 -0.63 -7.08 6.76
CA ILE A 45 -0.56 -8.08 7.81
C ILE A 45 0.49 -9.12 7.40
N GLY A 46 1.47 -9.36 8.25
CA GLY A 46 2.56 -10.28 7.94
C GLY A 46 3.65 -10.27 8.98
N GLU A 47 4.84 -10.70 8.57
CA GLU A 47 6.03 -10.62 9.41
C GLU A 47 6.45 -9.16 9.64
N LYS A 48 7.12 -8.88 10.75
CA LYS A 48 7.51 -7.52 11.13
C LYS A 48 8.38 -6.87 10.06
N GLU A 49 9.39 -7.58 9.57
CA GLU A 49 10.31 -7.04 8.56
C GLU A 49 9.61 -6.78 7.22
N ASP A 50 8.79 -7.73 6.77
CA ASP A 50 8.06 -7.61 5.51
C ASP A 50 7.04 -6.48 5.53
N VAL A 51 6.30 -6.33 6.64
CA VAL A 51 5.33 -5.23 6.81
C VAL A 51 6.06 -3.88 6.80
N ILE A 52 7.21 -3.77 7.45
CA ILE A 52 8.02 -2.54 7.45
C ILE A 52 8.52 -2.22 6.03
N ARG A 53 9.04 -3.21 5.30
CA ARG A 53 9.53 -3.03 3.91
C ARG A 53 8.38 -2.64 2.97
N ALA A 54 7.25 -3.34 3.05
CA ALA A 54 6.06 -3.06 2.26
C ALA A 54 5.52 -1.65 2.56
N LYS A 55 5.45 -1.26 3.84
CA LYS A 55 5.05 0.10 4.25
C LYS A 55 5.98 1.16 3.68
N SER A 56 7.30 0.95 3.76
CA SER A 56 8.28 1.91 3.24
C SER A 56 8.13 2.11 1.73
N LEU A 57 7.88 1.02 0.98
CA LEU A 57 7.63 1.08 -0.45
C LEU A 57 6.32 1.81 -0.78
N VAL A 58 5.23 1.51 -0.05
CA VAL A 58 3.94 2.20 -0.19
C VAL A 58 4.07 3.70 0.11
N GLN A 59 4.80 4.07 1.16
CA GLN A 59 5.06 5.47 1.51
C GLN A 59 5.85 6.21 0.42
N ARG A 60 6.86 5.56 -0.17
CA ARG A 60 7.59 6.14 -1.32
C ARG A 60 6.69 6.36 -2.53
N LEU A 61 5.87 5.36 -2.87
CA LEU A 61 4.88 5.50 -3.96
C LEU A 61 3.91 6.65 -3.67
N LEU A 62 3.44 6.78 -2.43
CA LEU A 62 2.58 7.90 -2.03
C LEU A 62 3.26 9.25 -2.16
N ALA A 63 4.52 9.37 -1.77
CA ALA A 63 5.30 10.60 -1.91
C ALA A 63 5.42 10.99 -3.38
N THR A 64 5.76 10.05 -4.27
CA THR A 64 5.83 10.31 -5.72
C THR A 64 4.48 10.72 -6.30
N ILE A 65 3.39 10.06 -5.91
CA ILE A 65 2.03 10.41 -6.36
C ILE A 65 1.62 11.80 -5.83
N ALA A 66 2.04 12.15 -4.61
CA ALA A 66 1.74 13.45 -4.01
C ALA A 66 2.58 14.59 -4.59
N GLU A 67 3.77 14.32 -5.12
CA GLU A 67 4.61 15.32 -5.81
C GLU A 67 4.17 15.58 -7.26
N GLU A 68 3.52 14.63 -7.92
CA GLU A 68 2.96 14.80 -9.29
C GLU A 68 1.50 15.29 -9.34
N GLY A 69 0.91 15.64 -8.19
CA GLY A 69 -0.48 16.11 -8.04
C GLY A 69 -0.63 17.62 -7.96
#